data_AF-A0AAN8SK37-F1
#
_entry.id   AF-A0AAN8SK37-F1
#
_cell.length_a   1.000
_cell.length_b   1.000
_cell.length_c   1.000
_cell.angle_alpha   90.00
_cell.angle_beta   90.00
_cell.angle_gamma   90.00
#
_symmetry.space_group_name_H-M   'P 1'
#
loop_
_entity.id
_entity.type
_entity.pdbx_description
1 polymer ?
#
loop_
_entity_poly.entity_id
_entity_poly.type
_entity_poly.pdbx_seq_one_letter_code
_entity_poly.pdbx_strand_id
1 'polypeptide(L)'
;MLRQFELARSVQLRPYNAIAFSGPIAVFVSVFLIYPLGQSGWFFAPSFGVAAIFRFILFFQGFHNWTLNPFHMMGVAGVLGAALLCAIHGATVENTLFEDGDGANTFRAFNPTQAEETYSMVTANRFWSQIFGVAFSNKRWLHFFMLFVPVTGLWMSALGVVGLALNLRAYDFVSQEIRAAEDPEFETFYTKNILLNEVLGFGGIYHALLGPETLEESFPFFGYVWKDRNKMTTILVNFTGLLDQKLLKLKHLLF
;
A
#
# COMPACT_ATOMS: atom_id res chain seq x y z
N MET A 1 -20.23 8.18 -6.95
CA MET A 1 -19.93 9.54 -7.45
C MET A 1 -21.17 10.36 -7.83
N LEU A 2 -21.99 9.98 -8.83
CA LEU A 2 -23.16 10.79 -9.25
C LEU A 2 -24.12 11.13 -8.10
N ARG A 3 -24.50 10.14 -7.30
CA ARG A 3 -25.31 10.35 -6.08
C ARG A 3 -24.69 11.36 -5.11
N GLN A 4 -23.35 11.40 -4.97
CA GLN A 4 -22.68 12.37 -4.09
C GLN A 4 -22.78 13.79 -4.66
N PHE A 5 -22.68 13.97 -5.98
CA PHE A 5 -22.91 15.26 -6.63
C PHE A 5 -24.37 15.71 -6.51
N GLU A 6 -25.31 14.80 -6.73
CA GLU A 6 -26.75 15.07 -6.61
C GLU A 6 -27.10 15.54 -5.20
N LEU A 7 -26.67 14.81 -4.17
CA LEU A 7 -26.88 15.18 -2.78
C LEU A 7 -26.18 16.50 -2.42
N ALA A 8 -24.93 16.69 -2.82
CA ALA A 8 -24.22 17.95 -2.58
C ALA A 8 -24.97 19.14 -3.20
N ARG A 9 -25.52 18.97 -4.41
CA ARG A 9 -26.34 19.99 -5.07
C ARG A 9 -27.66 20.20 -4.35
N SER A 10 -28.36 19.15 -3.92
CA SER A 10 -29.65 19.26 -3.26
C SER A 10 -29.56 19.96 -1.90
N VAL A 11 -28.45 19.82 -1.19
CA VAL A 11 -28.18 20.50 0.09
C VAL A 11 -27.24 21.72 -0.04
N GLN A 12 -26.97 22.19 -1.27
CA GLN A 12 -26.16 23.39 -1.56
C GLN A 12 -24.73 23.38 -0.96
N LEU A 13 -24.12 22.21 -0.85
CA LEU A 13 -22.73 22.04 -0.41
C LEU A 13 -21.77 21.92 -1.60
N ARG A 14 -20.51 22.31 -1.38
CA ARG A 14 -19.42 22.12 -2.36
C ARG A 14 -19.12 20.62 -2.50
N PRO A 15 -18.96 20.06 -3.71
CA PRO A 15 -18.97 18.61 -3.93
C PRO A 15 -17.61 17.92 -3.68
N TYR A 16 -16.84 18.32 -2.67
CA TYR A 16 -15.50 17.77 -2.40
C TYR A 16 -15.50 16.28 -2.07
N ASN A 17 -16.56 15.76 -1.46
CA ASN A 17 -16.70 14.33 -1.22
C ASN A 17 -16.74 13.52 -2.53
N ALA A 18 -17.45 14.03 -3.54
CA ALA A 18 -17.49 13.38 -4.86
C ALA A 18 -16.11 13.44 -5.54
N ILE A 19 -15.40 14.57 -5.43
CA ILE A 19 -14.04 14.73 -5.95
C ILE A 19 -13.07 13.76 -5.27
N ALA A 20 -13.12 13.64 -3.95
CA ALA A 20 -12.28 12.68 -3.20
C ALA A 20 -12.54 11.23 -3.64
N PHE A 21 -13.80 10.91 -3.95
CA PHE A 21 -14.20 9.59 -4.44
C PHE A 21 -13.63 9.24 -5.84
N SER A 22 -12.99 10.18 -6.53
CA SER A 22 -12.24 9.89 -7.75
C SER A 22 -11.04 8.97 -7.52
N GLY A 23 -10.39 9.04 -6.34
CA GLY A 23 -9.26 8.16 -6.01
C GLY A 23 -9.65 6.67 -6.02
N PRO A 24 -10.69 6.25 -5.25
CA PRO A 24 -11.22 4.89 -5.32
C PRO A 24 -11.64 4.45 -6.73
N ILE A 25 -12.27 5.34 -7.51
CA ILE A 25 -12.65 5.03 -8.89
C ILE A 25 -11.40 4.79 -9.76
N ALA A 26 -10.40 5.65 -9.66
CA ALA A 26 -9.15 5.53 -10.43
C ALA A 26 -8.45 4.20 -10.14
N VAL A 27 -8.38 3.80 -8.86
CA VAL A 27 -7.80 2.51 -8.45
C VAL A 27 -8.63 1.34 -8.98
N PHE A 28 -9.95 1.38 -8.82
CA PHE A 28 -10.81 0.29 -9.29
C PHE A 28 -10.70 0.11 -10.81
N VAL A 29 -10.79 1.20 -11.56
CA VAL A 29 -10.70 1.18 -13.03
C VAL A 29 -9.31 0.73 -13.48
N SER A 30 -8.23 1.23 -12.88
CA SER A 30 -6.88 0.85 -13.29
C SER A 30 -6.58 -0.63 -13.01
N VAL A 31 -6.94 -1.13 -11.83
CA VAL A 31 -6.61 -2.50 -11.38
C VAL A 31 -7.54 -3.55 -11.99
N PHE A 32 -8.85 -3.30 -12.01
CA PHE A 32 -9.84 -4.31 -12.43
C PHE A 32 -10.25 -4.20 -13.89
N LEU A 33 -9.91 -3.12 -14.60
CA LEU A 33 -10.24 -2.95 -16.02
C LEU A 33 -9.00 -2.72 -16.88
N ILE A 34 -8.26 -1.64 -16.65
CA ILE A 34 -7.14 -1.26 -17.54
C ILE A 34 -6.02 -2.31 -17.49
N TYR A 35 -5.62 -2.75 -16.30
CA TYR A 35 -4.58 -3.75 -16.13
C TYR A 35 -4.86 -5.04 -16.93
N PRO A 36 -5.98 -5.76 -16.72
CA PRO A 36 -6.25 -6.98 -17.49
C PRO A 36 -6.49 -6.74 -18.98
N LEU A 37 -6.96 -5.55 -19.39
CA LEU A 37 -7.08 -5.18 -20.81
C LEU A 37 -5.73 -5.03 -21.52
N GLY A 38 -4.70 -4.58 -20.80
CA GLY A 38 -3.34 -4.52 -21.33
C GLY A 38 -2.60 -5.86 -21.29
N GLN A 39 -3.03 -6.78 -20.41
CA GLN A 39 -2.53 -8.14 -20.33
C GLN A 39 -3.25 -9.07 -21.32
N SER A 40 -2.91 -10.37 -21.32
CA SER A 40 -3.51 -11.34 -22.25
C SER A 40 -4.95 -11.76 -21.92
N GLY A 41 -5.55 -11.22 -20.85
CA GLY A 41 -6.98 -11.37 -20.57
C GLY A 41 -7.35 -11.20 -19.10
N TRP A 42 -8.66 -11.28 -18.83
CA TRP A 42 -9.26 -11.14 -17.50
C TRP A 42 -8.77 -12.14 -16.45
N PHE A 43 -8.16 -13.25 -16.88
CA PHE A 43 -7.53 -14.22 -15.98
C PHE A 43 -6.47 -13.59 -15.06
N PHE A 44 -5.78 -12.54 -15.53
CA PHE A 44 -4.77 -11.83 -14.76
C PHE A 44 -5.35 -10.70 -13.90
N ALA A 45 -6.65 -10.40 -14.02
CA ALA A 45 -7.31 -9.47 -13.10
C ALA A 45 -7.32 -10.04 -11.67
N PRO A 46 -7.29 -9.19 -10.63
CA PRO A 46 -7.49 -9.68 -9.28
C PRO A 46 -8.88 -10.32 -9.15
N SER A 47 -8.95 -11.56 -8.65
CA SER A 47 -10.24 -12.19 -8.33
C SER A 47 -10.80 -11.63 -7.03
N PHE A 48 -12.13 -11.60 -6.91
CA PHE A 48 -12.80 -11.12 -5.71
C PHE A 48 -12.73 -12.16 -4.58
N GLY A 49 -11.72 -12.04 -3.73
CA GLY A 49 -11.56 -12.86 -2.53
C GLY A 49 -10.27 -12.54 -1.78
N VAL A 50 -10.26 -12.72 -0.46
CA VAL A 50 -9.12 -12.34 0.40
C VAL A 50 -7.81 -13.00 -0.05
N ALA A 51 -7.79 -14.34 -0.16
CA ALA A 51 -6.62 -15.07 -0.62
C ALA A 51 -6.24 -14.76 -2.07
N ALA A 52 -7.22 -14.45 -2.92
CA ALA A 52 -6.98 -14.08 -4.32
C ALA A 52 -6.30 -12.71 -4.45
N ILE A 53 -6.65 -11.74 -3.61
CA ILE A 53 -5.95 -10.45 -3.55
C ILE A 53 -4.52 -10.62 -3.02
N PHE A 54 -4.29 -11.48 -2.02
CA PHE A 54 -2.92 -11.79 -1.59
C PHE A 54 -2.10 -12.42 -2.71
N ARG A 55 -2.68 -13.37 -3.45
CA ARG A 55 -2.04 -13.93 -4.65
C ARG A 55 -1.71 -12.85 -5.67
N PHE A 56 -2.63 -11.91 -5.92
CA PHE A 56 -2.41 -10.80 -6.85
C PHE A 56 -1.26 -9.88 -6.42
N ILE A 57 -1.14 -9.58 -5.12
CA ILE A 57 -0.03 -8.78 -4.57
C ILE A 57 1.31 -9.50 -4.79
N LEU A 58 1.38 -10.81 -4.49
CA LEU A 58 2.60 -11.60 -4.71
C LEU A 58 2.94 -11.73 -6.20
N PHE A 59 1.94 -11.87 -7.06
CA PHE A 59 2.11 -11.85 -8.50
C PHE A 59 2.70 -10.51 -8.97
N PHE A 60 2.14 -9.38 -8.52
CA PHE A 60 2.67 -8.05 -8.83
C PHE A 60 4.11 -7.87 -8.36
N GLN A 61 4.47 -8.43 -7.21
CA GLN A 61 5.86 -8.40 -6.75
C GLN A 61 6.76 -9.25 -7.65
N GLY A 62 6.45 -10.54 -7.85
CA GLY A 62 7.29 -11.45 -8.62
C GLY A 62 7.43 -11.08 -10.10
N PHE A 63 6.35 -10.61 -10.74
CA PHE A 63 6.35 -10.34 -12.19
C PHE A 63 6.55 -8.87 -12.55
N HIS A 64 6.32 -7.93 -11.63
CA HIS A 64 6.45 -6.50 -11.91
C HIS A 64 7.43 -5.76 -11.00
N ASN A 65 8.00 -6.42 -9.97
CA ASN A 65 8.81 -5.80 -8.92
C ASN A 65 8.13 -4.54 -8.36
N TRP A 66 6.82 -4.63 -8.12
CA TRP A 66 5.96 -3.46 -7.94
C TRP A 66 6.36 -2.56 -6.75
N THR A 67 6.99 -3.12 -5.71
CA THR A 67 7.53 -2.33 -4.59
C THR A 67 8.63 -1.34 -5.00
N LEU A 68 9.35 -1.61 -6.10
CA LEU A 68 10.36 -0.71 -6.65
C LEU A 68 9.78 0.46 -7.45
N ASN A 69 8.49 0.39 -7.81
CA ASN A 69 7.88 1.42 -8.63
C ASN A 69 7.61 2.72 -7.84
N PRO A 70 8.09 3.89 -8.30
CA PRO A 70 7.91 5.14 -7.57
C PRO A 70 6.44 5.57 -7.45
N PHE A 71 5.58 5.21 -8.41
CA PHE A 71 4.15 5.46 -8.33
C PHE A 71 3.49 4.65 -7.20
N HIS A 72 3.94 3.42 -7.00
CA HIS A 72 3.52 2.62 -5.85
C HIS A 72 3.98 3.26 -4.53
N MET A 73 5.24 3.68 -4.45
CA MET A 73 5.79 4.33 -3.25
C MET A 73 5.02 5.62 -2.89
N MET A 74 4.67 6.44 -3.88
CA MET A 74 3.81 7.61 -3.67
C MET A 74 2.42 7.23 -3.18
N GLY A 75 1.86 6.12 -3.68
CA GLY A 75 0.60 5.57 -3.16
C GLY A 75 0.69 5.12 -1.71
N VAL A 76 1.75 4.40 -1.34
CA VAL A 76 2.03 4.00 0.05
C VAL A 76 2.17 5.23 0.94
N ALA A 77 2.94 6.23 0.52
CA ALA A 77 3.10 7.49 1.26
C ALA A 77 1.75 8.21 1.46
N GLY A 78 0.88 8.23 0.44
CA GLY A 78 -0.46 8.82 0.55
C GLY A 78 -1.38 8.06 1.52
N VAL A 79 -1.37 6.73 1.50
CA VAL A 79 -2.22 5.91 2.39
C VAL A 79 -1.72 5.97 3.84
N LEU A 80 -0.42 5.77 4.07
CA LEU A 80 0.16 5.86 5.42
C LEU A 80 0.10 7.30 5.95
N GLY A 81 0.34 8.28 5.08
CA GLY A 81 0.19 9.70 5.41
C GLY A 81 -1.25 10.07 5.78
N ALA A 82 -2.25 9.51 5.11
CA ALA A 82 -3.65 9.71 5.47
C ALA A 82 -4.01 9.07 6.82
N ALA A 83 -3.52 7.86 7.10
CA ALA A 83 -3.70 7.22 8.40
C ALA A 83 -3.05 8.05 9.53
N LEU A 84 -1.84 8.55 9.30
CA LEU A 84 -1.14 9.46 10.21
C LEU A 84 -1.94 10.76 10.43
N LEU A 85 -2.37 11.42 9.35
CA LEU A 85 -3.15 12.66 9.41
C LEU A 85 -4.50 12.47 10.13
N CYS A 86 -5.16 11.34 9.91
CA CYS A 86 -6.40 10.99 10.61
C CYS A 86 -6.16 10.87 12.13
N ALA A 87 -5.15 10.08 12.52
CA ALA A 87 -4.83 9.86 13.92
C ALA A 87 -4.35 11.14 14.63
N ILE A 88 -3.42 11.87 14.03
CA ILE A 88 -2.84 13.07 14.62
C ILE A 88 -3.87 14.20 14.71
N HIS A 89 -4.75 14.36 13.71
CA HIS A 89 -5.80 15.38 13.75
C HIS A 89 -6.83 15.05 14.83
N GLY A 90 -7.35 13.82 14.85
CA GLY A 90 -8.31 13.39 15.87
C GLY A 90 -7.75 13.53 17.28
N ALA A 91 -6.54 13.03 17.53
CA ALA A 91 -5.89 13.15 18.83
C ALA A 91 -5.65 14.62 19.23
N THR A 92 -5.25 15.48 18.29
CA THR A 92 -5.03 16.91 18.58
C THR A 92 -6.32 17.61 18.97
N VAL A 93 -7.43 17.34 18.26
CA VAL A 93 -8.73 17.94 18.58
C VAL A 93 -9.16 17.54 19.99
N GLU A 94 -9.14 16.23 20.29
CA GLU A 94 -9.56 15.70 21.60
C GLU A 94 -8.69 16.22 22.77
N ASN A 95 -7.41 16.51 22.53
CA ASN A 95 -6.49 17.01 23.57
C ASN A 95 -6.37 18.54 23.62
N THR A 96 -7.17 19.26 22.83
CA THR A 96 -7.22 20.73 22.85
C THR A 96 -8.65 21.26 22.96
N LEU A 97 -9.58 20.42 23.43
CA LEU A 97 -10.96 20.79 23.72
C LEU A 97 -11.02 21.94 24.74
N PHE A 98 -12.01 22.81 24.58
CA PHE A 98 -12.43 23.70 25.66
C PHE A 98 -13.23 22.92 26.70
N GLU A 99 -13.22 23.41 27.94
CA GLU A 99 -14.06 22.88 29.01
C GLU A 99 -15.45 23.52 28.91
N ASP A 100 -16.32 22.90 28.10
CA ASP A 100 -17.67 23.41 27.81
C ASP A 100 -18.78 22.72 28.65
N GLY A 101 -18.42 21.94 29.67
CA GLY A 101 -19.35 21.32 30.61
C GLY A 101 -18.66 20.58 31.76
N ASP A 102 -19.41 20.29 32.84
CA ASP A 102 -18.86 19.79 34.12
C ASP A 102 -18.57 18.27 34.14
N GLY A 103 -18.88 17.55 33.05
CA GLY A 103 -18.76 16.10 32.99
C GLY A 103 -17.33 15.66 32.66
N ALA A 104 -16.80 14.68 33.40
CA ALA A 104 -15.53 14.03 33.04
C ALA A 104 -15.56 13.35 31.66
N ASN A 105 -16.75 13.01 31.16
CA ASN A 105 -16.96 12.62 29.77
C ASN A 105 -17.35 13.85 28.96
N THR A 106 -16.41 14.31 28.11
CA THR A 106 -16.50 15.56 27.36
C THR A 106 -17.42 15.50 26.14
N PHE A 107 -17.85 14.31 25.69
CA PHE A 107 -18.70 14.18 24.48
C PHE A 107 -20.05 14.89 24.61
N ARG A 108 -20.58 15.05 25.84
CA ARG A 108 -21.86 15.73 26.10
C ARG A 108 -21.75 17.25 26.08
N ALA A 109 -20.54 17.79 26.13
CA ALA A 109 -20.28 19.23 26.13
C ALA A 109 -20.27 19.84 24.71
N PHE A 110 -20.67 19.07 23.69
CA PHE A 110 -20.76 19.53 22.30
C PHE A 110 -22.20 19.68 21.84
N ASN A 111 -22.52 20.80 21.19
CA ASN A 111 -23.79 21.02 20.52
C ASN A 111 -23.58 21.20 19.00
N PRO A 112 -24.25 20.41 18.13
CA PRO A 112 -24.13 20.55 16.68
C PRO A 112 -24.47 21.93 16.10
N THR A 113 -25.21 22.77 16.82
CA THR A 113 -25.60 24.12 16.38
C THR A 113 -24.81 25.25 17.04
N GLN A 114 -23.77 24.95 17.85
CA GLN A 114 -22.94 25.99 18.48
C GLN A 114 -22.13 26.76 17.42
N ALA A 115 -21.87 28.04 17.67
CA ALA A 115 -21.10 28.89 16.76
C ALA A 115 -19.58 28.83 17.05
N GLU A 116 -19.24 28.56 18.31
CA GLU A 116 -17.90 28.51 18.85
C GLU A 116 -17.17 27.23 18.42
N GLU A 117 -15.86 27.34 18.18
CA GLU A 117 -15.02 26.16 17.96
C GLU A 117 -14.87 25.36 19.26
N THR A 118 -15.07 24.05 19.19
CA THR A 118 -14.99 23.16 20.37
C THR A 118 -13.56 22.90 20.89
N TYR A 119 -12.53 23.31 20.12
CA TYR A 119 -11.12 23.11 20.45
C TYR A 119 -10.27 24.33 20.07
N SER A 120 -9.22 24.60 20.85
CA SER A 120 -8.31 25.73 20.68
C SER A 120 -7.29 25.49 19.57
N MET A 121 -7.47 26.14 18.42
CA MET A 121 -6.50 26.09 17.32
C MET A 121 -5.15 26.72 17.70
N VAL A 122 -5.16 27.75 18.54
CA VAL A 122 -3.95 28.45 18.97
C VAL A 122 -3.09 27.55 19.86
N THR A 123 -3.71 26.84 20.80
CA THR A 123 -3.02 25.87 21.67
C THR A 123 -2.46 24.72 20.84
N ALA A 124 -3.26 24.15 19.94
CA ALA A 124 -2.82 23.09 19.03
C ALA A 124 -1.64 23.54 18.15
N ASN A 125 -1.72 24.75 17.57
CA ASN A 125 -0.65 25.30 16.75
C ASN A 125 0.65 25.48 17.55
N ARG A 126 0.57 26.05 18.75
CA ARG A 126 1.74 26.25 19.61
C ARG A 126 2.38 24.91 19.98
N PHE A 127 1.57 23.94 20.41
CA PHE A 127 2.04 22.60 20.75
C PHE A 127 2.83 21.98 19.59
N TRP A 128 2.25 21.91 18.40
CA TRP A 128 2.91 21.31 17.24
C TRP A 128 4.12 22.11 16.74
N SER A 129 4.09 23.44 16.84
CA SER A 129 5.23 24.28 16.49
C SER A 129 6.43 24.03 17.41
N GLN A 130 6.17 23.76 18.70
CA GLN A 130 7.23 23.43 19.67
C GLN A 130 7.73 21.99 19.52
N ILE A 131 6.83 21.03 19.28
CA ILE A 131 7.17 19.60 19.23
C ILE A 131 7.76 19.18 17.87
N PHE A 132 7.19 19.67 16.77
CA PHE A 132 7.53 19.24 15.41
C PHE A 132 8.13 20.36 14.54
N GLY A 133 8.31 21.56 15.09
CA GLY A 133 8.90 22.71 14.40
C GLY A 133 7.96 23.40 13.40
N VAL A 134 6.86 22.76 13.01
CA VAL A 134 5.85 23.30 12.10
C VAL A 134 4.45 22.91 12.56
N ALA A 135 3.46 23.77 12.29
CA ALA A 135 2.07 23.50 12.63
C ALA A 135 1.11 24.13 11.63
N PHE A 136 -0.07 23.54 11.49
CA PHE A 136 -1.17 24.19 10.78
C PHE A 136 -1.63 25.42 11.56
N SER A 137 -1.88 26.53 10.85
CA SER A 137 -2.47 27.76 11.40
C SER A 137 -3.80 28.11 10.74
N ASN A 138 -4.19 27.38 9.68
CA ASN A 138 -5.43 27.59 8.94
C ASN A 138 -6.22 26.29 8.86
N LYS A 139 -7.41 26.26 9.48
CA LYS A 139 -8.29 25.08 9.51
C LYS A 139 -8.74 24.64 8.12
N ARG A 140 -9.00 25.58 7.20
CA ARG A 140 -9.43 25.23 5.82
C ARG A 140 -8.32 24.52 5.05
N TRP A 141 -7.08 25.00 5.18
CA TRP A 141 -5.91 24.35 4.58
C TRP A 141 -5.69 22.96 5.16
N LEU A 142 -5.77 22.81 6.49
CA LEU A 142 -5.64 21.51 7.16
C LEU A 142 -6.60 20.48 6.56
N HIS A 143 -7.90 20.80 6.49
CA HIS A 143 -8.91 19.85 5.99
C HIS A 143 -8.78 19.58 4.48
N PHE A 144 -8.36 20.59 3.69
CA PHE A 144 -8.04 20.36 2.29
C PHE A 144 -6.83 19.42 2.14
N PHE A 145 -5.80 19.58 2.96
CA PHE A 145 -4.62 18.72 2.94
C PHE A 145 -4.95 17.26 3.32
N MET A 146 -5.85 17.07 4.29
CA MET A 146 -6.38 15.75 4.64
C MET A 146 -7.13 15.06 3.49
N LEU A 147 -7.77 15.82 2.60
CA LEU A 147 -8.34 15.28 1.36
C LEU A 147 -7.24 15.01 0.33
N PHE A 148 -6.33 15.96 0.14
CA PHE A 148 -5.32 15.93 -0.92
C PHE A 148 -4.37 14.72 -0.81
N VAL A 149 -3.84 14.45 0.38
CA VAL A 149 -2.83 13.40 0.60
C VAL A 149 -3.29 11.99 0.18
N PRO A 150 -4.41 11.44 0.71
CA PRO A 150 -4.88 10.12 0.29
C PRO A 150 -5.31 10.10 -1.18
N VAL A 151 -6.01 11.13 -1.65
CA VAL A 151 -6.54 11.17 -3.02
C VAL A 151 -5.39 11.15 -4.02
N THR A 152 -4.40 12.01 -3.86
CA THR A 152 -3.21 12.04 -4.71
C THR A 152 -2.45 10.71 -4.66
N GLY A 153 -2.29 10.11 -3.47
CA GLY A 153 -1.66 8.79 -3.32
C GLY A 153 -2.35 7.70 -4.16
N LEU A 154 -3.68 7.60 -4.06
CA LEU A 154 -4.46 6.62 -4.83
C LEU A 154 -4.38 6.89 -6.34
N TRP A 155 -4.35 8.15 -6.76
CA TRP A 155 -4.16 8.51 -8.17
C TRP A 155 -2.76 8.12 -8.67
N MET A 156 -1.71 8.35 -7.88
CA MET A 156 -0.35 7.97 -8.26
C MET A 156 -0.23 6.45 -8.41
N SER A 157 -0.74 5.66 -7.46
CA SER A 157 -0.69 4.19 -7.60
C SER A 157 -1.48 3.70 -8.80
N ALA A 158 -2.65 4.28 -9.09
CA ALA A 158 -3.44 3.94 -10.27
C ALA A 158 -2.67 4.20 -11.58
N LEU A 159 -1.94 5.32 -11.68
CA LEU A 159 -1.09 5.61 -12.85
C LEU A 159 0.01 4.55 -13.04
N GLY A 160 0.67 4.12 -11.96
CA GLY A 160 1.68 3.07 -12.07
C GLY A 160 1.09 1.73 -12.52
N VAL A 161 -0.11 1.37 -12.09
CA VAL A 161 -0.82 0.16 -12.56
C VAL A 161 -1.15 0.23 -14.05
N VAL A 162 -1.50 1.41 -14.58
CA VAL A 162 -1.68 1.60 -16.03
C VAL A 162 -0.39 1.30 -16.79
N GLY A 163 0.77 1.70 -16.27
CA GLY A 163 2.08 1.31 -16.84
C GLY A 163 2.30 -0.20 -16.81
N LEU A 164 1.96 -0.85 -15.69
CA LEU A 164 2.07 -2.30 -15.56
C LEU A 164 1.14 -3.07 -16.49
N ALA A 165 0.00 -2.49 -16.90
CA ALA A 165 -0.87 -3.07 -17.93
C ALA A 165 -0.10 -3.33 -19.24
N LEU A 166 0.89 -2.50 -19.55
CA LEU A 166 1.74 -2.59 -20.74
C LEU A 166 3.10 -3.23 -20.45
N ASN A 167 3.29 -3.80 -19.26
CA ASN A 167 4.59 -4.27 -18.77
C ASN A 167 5.69 -3.18 -18.73
N LEU A 168 5.30 -1.89 -18.71
CA LEU A 168 6.21 -0.77 -18.47
C LEU A 168 6.52 -0.68 -16.98
N ARG A 169 7.58 -1.36 -16.57
CA ARG A 169 7.95 -1.59 -15.17
C ARG A 169 9.16 -0.72 -14.80
N ALA A 170 9.21 -0.31 -13.54
CA ALA A 170 10.47 0.03 -12.88
C ALA A 170 11.03 -1.27 -12.28
N TYR A 171 11.40 -2.23 -13.15
CA TYR A 171 11.78 -3.56 -12.71
C TYR A 171 13.22 -3.59 -12.19
N ASP A 172 14.11 -2.89 -12.88
CA ASP A 172 15.54 -2.94 -12.68
C ASP A 172 16.21 -1.56 -12.57
N PHE A 173 17.38 -1.55 -11.96
CA PHE A 173 18.35 -0.46 -12.10
C PHE A 173 19.52 -0.96 -12.94
N VAL A 174 19.59 -0.54 -14.20
CA VAL A 174 20.61 -1.00 -15.16
C VAL A 174 22.04 -0.85 -14.62
N SER A 175 22.33 0.20 -13.86
CA SER A 175 23.64 0.40 -13.24
C SER A 175 23.97 -0.65 -12.16
N GLN A 176 22.98 -1.13 -11.41
CA GLN A 176 23.14 -2.22 -10.45
C GLN A 176 23.34 -3.56 -11.17
N GLU A 177 22.60 -3.81 -12.26
CA GLU A 177 22.72 -5.04 -13.06
C GLU A 177 24.11 -5.17 -13.69
N ILE A 178 24.61 -4.10 -14.31
CA ILE A 178 25.95 -4.08 -14.90
C ILE A 178 27.00 -4.38 -13.83
N ARG A 179 26.90 -3.71 -12.67
CA ARG A 179 27.87 -3.91 -11.60
C ARG A 179 27.82 -5.34 -11.03
N ALA A 180 26.63 -5.89 -10.81
CA ALA A 180 26.47 -7.25 -10.31
C ALA A 180 26.95 -8.31 -11.32
N ALA A 181 26.84 -8.03 -12.63
CA ALA A 181 27.35 -8.92 -13.68
C ALA A 181 28.88 -8.91 -13.77
N GLU A 182 29.53 -7.78 -13.50
CA GLU A 182 30.99 -7.63 -13.53
C GLU A 182 31.66 -8.08 -12.22
N ASP A 183 30.98 -7.94 -11.09
CA ASP A 183 31.51 -8.17 -9.74
C ASP A 183 30.63 -9.17 -8.98
N PRO A 184 30.97 -10.48 -8.99
CA PRO A 184 30.18 -11.53 -8.34
C PRO A 184 30.06 -11.39 -6.81
N GLU A 185 30.89 -10.55 -6.18
CA GLU A 185 30.81 -10.25 -4.75
C GLU A 185 29.91 -9.05 -4.46
N PHE A 186 29.48 -8.32 -5.48
CA PHE A 186 28.60 -7.17 -5.34
C PHE A 186 27.16 -7.60 -5.02
N GLU A 187 26.70 -7.27 -3.83
CA GLU A 187 25.37 -7.62 -3.37
C GLU A 187 24.68 -6.43 -2.67
N THR A 188 23.42 -6.18 -3.01
CA THR A 188 22.58 -5.17 -2.36
C THR A 188 21.22 -5.75 -2.01
N PHE A 189 20.41 -5.03 -1.23
CA PHE A 189 19.02 -5.44 -1.01
C PHE A 189 18.21 -5.48 -2.30
N TYR A 190 18.57 -4.66 -3.29
CA TYR A 190 17.94 -4.70 -4.61
C TYR A 190 18.21 -6.04 -5.31
N THR A 191 19.46 -6.48 -5.41
CA THR A 191 19.79 -7.74 -6.09
C THR A 191 19.21 -8.96 -5.36
N LYS A 192 19.16 -8.93 -4.02
CA LYS A 192 18.44 -9.93 -3.21
C LYS A 192 16.95 -9.99 -3.54
N ASN A 193 16.30 -8.84 -3.70
CA ASN A 193 14.88 -8.80 -4.03
C ASN A 193 14.60 -9.31 -5.45
N ILE A 194 15.51 -9.10 -6.40
CA ILE A 194 15.39 -9.71 -7.74
C ILE A 194 15.40 -11.23 -7.66
N LEU A 195 16.30 -11.84 -6.89
CA LEU A 195 16.30 -13.30 -6.66
C LEU A 195 14.99 -13.80 -6.02
N LEU A 196 14.45 -13.05 -5.04
CA LEU A 196 13.15 -13.39 -4.44
C LEU A 196 12.02 -13.30 -5.48
N ASN A 197 12.05 -12.32 -6.37
CA ASN A 197 11.06 -12.16 -7.44
C ASN A 197 11.11 -13.32 -8.44
N GLU A 198 12.29 -13.80 -8.79
CA GLU A 198 12.45 -14.99 -9.64
C GLU A 198 11.78 -16.21 -9.00
N VAL A 199 12.05 -16.46 -7.72
CA VAL A 199 11.42 -17.57 -6.97
C VAL A 199 9.90 -17.43 -6.95
N LEU A 200 9.38 -16.23 -6.69
CA LEU A 200 7.94 -15.96 -6.72
C LEU A 200 7.35 -16.15 -8.12
N GLY A 201 8.06 -15.71 -9.16
CA GLY A 201 7.66 -15.87 -10.55
C GLY A 201 7.59 -17.34 -10.97
N PHE A 202 8.64 -18.11 -10.70
CA PHE A 202 8.68 -19.55 -10.96
C PHE A 202 7.61 -20.30 -10.16
N GLY A 203 7.44 -19.98 -8.87
CA GLY A 203 6.36 -20.54 -8.05
C GLY A 203 4.97 -20.23 -8.62
N GLY A 204 4.76 -19.01 -9.11
CA GLY A 204 3.54 -18.59 -9.78
C GLY A 204 3.25 -19.39 -11.06
N ILE A 205 4.26 -19.62 -11.90
CA ILE A 205 4.14 -20.44 -13.11
C ILE A 205 3.84 -21.90 -12.76
N TYR A 206 4.57 -22.47 -11.78
CA TYR A 206 4.36 -23.84 -11.33
C TYR A 206 2.91 -24.07 -10.90
N HIS A 207 2.37 -23.20 -10.03
CA HIS A 207 0.99 -23.35 -9.56
C HIS A 207 -0.06 -23.12 -10.64
N ALA A 208 0.26 -22.36 -11.71
CA ALA A 208 -0.64 -22.19 -12.84
C ALA A 208 -0.68 -23.42 -13.77
N LEU A 209 0.43 -24.16 -13.88
CA LEU A 209 0.56 -25.32 -14.79
C LEU A 209 0.24 -26.65 -14.12
N LEU A 210 0.68 -26.84 -12.88
CA LEU A 210 0.66 -28.13 -12.19
C LEU A 210 -0.27 -28.13 -10.98
N GLY A 211 -0.64 -26.95 -10.48
CA GLY A 211 -1.55 -26.81 -9.35
C GLY A 211 -0.87 -26.98 -7.98
N PRO A 212 -1.62 -26.78 -6.89
CA PRO A 212 -1.10 -26.95 -5.53
C PRO A 212 -0.94 -28.43 -5.12
N GLU A 213 -1.79 -29.33 -5.65
CA GLU A 213 -1.81 -30.75 -5.29
C GLU A 213 -0.49 -31.47 -5.64
N THR A 214 0.13 -31.13 -6.77
CA THR A 214 1.39 -31.74 -7.22
C THR A 214 2.60 -31.30 -6.39
N LEU A 215 2.56 -30.11 -5.77
CA LEU A 215 3.65 -29.59 -4.96
C LEU A 215 3.72 -30.33 -3.61
N GLU A 216 2.57 -30.67 -3.03
CA GLU A 216 2.50 -31.44 -1.78
C GLU A 216 3.09 -32.85 -1.95
N GLU A 217 2.91 -33.45 -3.14
CA GLU A 217 3.48 -34.74 -3.48
C GLU A 217 4.99 -34.66 -3.80
N SER A 218 5.40 -33.68 -4.59
CA SER A 218 6.78 -33.59 -5.10
C SER A 218 7.75 -32.94 -4.11
N PHE A 219 7.28 -31.97 -3.34
CA PHE A 219 8.04 -31.23 -2.34
C PHE A 219 7.21 -31.06 -1.06
N PRO A 220 6.99 -32.14 -0.28
CA PRO A 220 6.12 -32.14 0.90
C PRO A 220 6.52 -31.12 1.98
N PHE A 221 7.76 -30.65 1.92
CA PHE A 221 8.28 -29.55 2.73
C PHE A 221 7.55 -28.20 2.48
N PHE A 222 7.12 -27.92 1.24
CA PHE A 222 6.39 -26.72 0.84
C PHE A 222 4.85 -26.91 0.84
N GLY A 223 4.35 -28.10 1.12
CA GLY A 223 2.90 -28.36 1.20
C GLY A 223 2.20 -27.64 2.36
N TYR A 224 0.89 -27.38 2.24
CA TYR A 224 0.16 -26.50 3.15
C TYR A 224 -1.15 -27.13 3.67
N VAL A 225 -1.24 -27.33 4.99
CA VAL A 225 -2.48 -27.75 5.66
C VAL A 225 -3.09 -26.55 6.38
N TRP A 226 -4.31 -26.14 6.00
CA TRP A 226 -5.02 -24.95 6.51
C TRP A 226 -5.25 -24.89 8.04
N LYS A 227 -5.02 -25.99 8.77
CA LYS A 227 -5.10 -26.05 10.24
C LYS A 227 -3.81 -25.61 10.92
N ASP A 228 -2.68 -25.57 10.22
CA ASP A 228 -1.38 -25.22 10.78
C ASP A 228 -1.12 -23.71 10.68
N ARG A 229 -1.29 -23.02 11.81
CA ARG A 229 -1.10 -21.56 11.91
C ARG A 229 0.37 -21.13 11.80
N ASN A 230 1.31 -22.04 12.00
CA ASN A 230 2.75 -21.73 12.01
C ASN A 230 3.40 -22.03 10.65
N LYS A 231 2.70 -22.73 9.75
CA LYS A 231 3.27 -23.23 8.51
C LYS A 231 3.80 -22.14 7.58
N MET A 232 3.15 -20.98 7.49
CA MET A 232 3.67 -19.85 6.69
C MET A 232 5.00 -19.35 7.23
N THR A 233 5.14 -19.20 8.56
CA THR A 233 6.40 -18.80 9.19
C THR A 233 7.48 -19.85 8.99
N THR A 234 7.14 -21.13 9.11
CA THR A 234 8.07 -22.23 8.88
C THR A 234 8.52 -22.29 7.42
N ILE A 235 7.63 -22.11 6.44
CA ILE A 235 7.99 -22.04 5.02
C ILE A 235 8.94 -20.87 4.77
N LEU A 236 8.64 -19.68 5.28
CA LEU A 236 9.49 -18.49 5.12
C LEU A 236 10.88 -18.68 5.76
N VAL A 237 10.96 -19.20 6.99
CA VAL A 237 12.22 -19.48 7.70
C VAL A 237 13.05 -20.54 6.97
N ASN A 238 12.38 -21.58 6.49
CA ASN A 238 13.00 -22.63 5.69
C ASN A 238 13.54 -22.10 4.36
N PHE A 239 12.80 -21.21 3.69
CA PHE A 239 13.23 -20.54 2.47
C PHE A 239 14.46 -19.67 2.71
N THR A 240 14.50 -18.87 3.80
CA THR A 240 15.68 -18.08 4.15
C THR A 240 16.90 -18.95 4.43
N GLY A 241 16.73 -20.08 5.13
CA GLY A 241 17.83 -21.03 5.39
C GLY A 241 18.31 -21.77 4.13
N LEU A 242 17.42 -22.08 3.18
CA LEU A 242 17.77 -22.67 1.89
C LEU A 242 18.48 -21.69 0.96
N LEU A 243 18.12 -20.40 1.02
CA LEU A 243 18.81 -19.32 0.32
C LEU A 243 20.24 -19.17 0.84
N ASP A 244 20.43 -19.14 2.16
CA ASP A 244 21.76 -19.13 2.79
C ASP A 244 22.60 -20.34 2.37
N GLN A 245 22.02 -21.55 2.37
CA GLN A 245 22.73 -22.76 1.95
C GLN A 245 23.04 -22.80 0.45
N LYS A 246 22.15 -22.30 -0.41
CA LYS A 246 22.40 -22.22 -1.85
C LYS A 246 23.44 -21.15 -2.19
N LEU A 247 23.43 -20.00 -1.51
CA LEU A 247 24.48 -18.99 -1.61
C LEU A 247 25.83 -19.55 -1.17
N LEU A 248 25.89 -20.34 -0.09
CA LEU A 248 27.10 -21.05 0.32
C LEU A 248 27.57 -22.11 -0.70
N LYS A 249 26.64 -22.86 -1.32
CA LYS A 249 26.99 -23.88 -2.32
C LYS A 249 27.43 -23.28 -3.67
N LEU A 250 26.83 -22.17 -4.11
CA LEU A 250 27.29 -21.45 -5.30
C LEU A 250 28.71 -20.90 -5.11
N LYS A 251 29.05 -20.45 -3.89
CA LYS A 251 30.42 -20.07 -3.53
C LYS A 251 31.42 -21.24 -3.63
N HIS A 252 31.00 -22.49 -3.38
CA HIS A 252 31.90 -23.66 -3.49
C HIS A 252 31.98 -24.29 -4.88
N LEU A 253 31.11 -23.90 -5.82
CA LEU A 253 31.15 -24.39 -7.21
C LEU A 253 31.89 -23.44 -8.15
N LEU A 254 32.19 -22.23 -7.69
CA LEU A 254 32.92 -21.18 -8.43
C LEU A 254 34.36 -20.96 -7.91
N PHE A 255 34.85 -21.84 -7.03
CA PHE A 255 36.25 -21.94 -6.59
C PHE A 255 36.69 -23.40 -6.50
#